data_AF-A0A7X6L1B0-F1
#
_entry.id   AF-A0A7X6L1B0-F1
#
_cell.length_a   1.000
_cell.length_b   1.000
_cell.length_c   1.000
_cell.angle_alpha   90.00
_cell.angle_beta   90.00
_cell.angle_gamma   90.00
#
_symmetry.space_group_name_H-M   'P 1'
#
loop_
_entity.id
_entity.type
_entity.pdbx_description
1 polymer ?
#
loop_
_entity_poly.entity_id
_entity_poly.type
_entity_poly.pdbx_seq_one_letter_code
_entity_poly.pdbx_strand_id
1 'polypeptide(L)'
;MAALGKHAARRGGESATHRVLRKRNGRAISYRRYDGLWKRERENLPWARESEVTTYSITETVRAHVRQLFGETVERVYVGQHHDDTAVLTHLRGDVIEALMTITGEPHPLARTKRSQVSPGR
;
A
#
# COMPACT_ATOMS: atom_id res chain seq x y z
N MET A 1 -7.47 -2.97 5.59
CA MET A 1 -6.19 -2.80 6.30
C MET A 1 -6.05 -3.73 7.53
N ALA A 2 -6.61 -4.94 7.51
CA ALA A 2 -6.73 -5.81 8.69
C ALA A 2 -5.42 -6.54 9.01
N ALA A 3 -4.72 -7.04 7.99
CA ALA A 3 -3.45 -7.73 8.16
C ALA A 3 -2.37 -6.82 8.79
N LEU A 4 -2.30 -5.56 8.33
CA LEU A 4 -1.37 -4.57 8.87
C LEU A 4 -1.71 -4.18 10.32
N GLY A 5 -2.99 -3.97 10.63
CA GLY A 5 -3.42 -3.70 12.02
C GLY A 5 -3.07 -4.85 12.97
N LYS A 6 -3.33 -6.10 12.55
CA LYS A 6 -2.99 -7.31 13.30
C LYS A 6 -1.47 -7.47 13.49
N HIS A 7 -0.68 -7.13 12.48
CA HIS A 7 0.79 -7.12 12.57
C HIS A 7 1.27 -6.06 13.57
N ALA A 8 0.77 -4.83 13.48
CA ALA A 8 1.14 -3.74 14.38
C ALA A 8 0.80 -4.11 15.83
N ALA A 9 -0.43 -4.57 16.10
CA ALA A 9 -0.86 -5.00 17.43
C ALA A 9 0.06 -6.07 18.05
N ARG A 10 0.53 -7.02 17.24
CA ARG A 10 1.41 -8.10 17.71
C ARG A 10 2.88 -7.71 17.89
N ARG A 11 3.33 -6.60 17.30
CA ARG A 11 4.76 -6.32 17.12
C ARG A 11 5.15 -4.87 17.40
N GLY A 12 4.39 -4.14 18.20
CA GLY A 12 4.76 -2.80 18.66
C GLY A 12 3.60 -1.86 18.97
N GLY A 13 2.37 -2.21 18.59
CA GLY A 13 1.19 -1.38 18.80
C GLY A 13 1.39 0.02 18.21
N GLU A 14 1.02 1.04 18.98
CA GLU A 14 1.13 2.46 18.63
C GLU A 14 2.57 2.92 18.38
N SER A 15 3.57 2.26 18.98
CA SER A 15 4.99 2.56 18.71
C SER A 15 5.43 2.18 17.28
N ALA A 16 4.59 1.46 16.53
CA ALA A 16 4.86 1.04 15.16
C ALA A 16 4.65 2.12 14.09
N THR A 17 4.08 3.27 14.45
CA THR A 17 3.55 4.28 13.52
C THR A 17 4.52 4.70 12.41
N HIS A 18 5.80 4.97 12.73
CA HIS A 18 6.78 5.41 11.71
C HIS A 18 7.43 4.27 10.92
N ARG A 19 7.39 3.04 11.43
CA ARG A 19 7.95 1.84 10.79
C ARG A 19 7.08 0.64 11.14
N VAL A 20 6.06 0.42 10.32
CA VAL A 20 5.01 -0.58 10.58
C VAL A 20 5.58 -2.00 10.55
N LEU A 21 6.45 -2.31 9.58
CA LEU A 21 7.01 -3.66 9.43
C LEU A 21 8.09 -3.95 10.49
N ARG A 22 7.84 -4.99 11.29
CA ARG A 22 8.59 -5.28 12.53
C ARG A 22 8.87 -6.77 12.70
N LYS A 23 10.02 -7.05 13.33
CA LYS A 23 10.38 -8.39 13.79
C LYS A 23 9.51 -8.77 14.99
N ARG A 24 9.51 -10.05 15.36
CA ARG A 24 8.73 -10.57 16.50
C ARG A 24 9.11 -9.90 17.83
N ASN A 25 10.35 -9.44 17.96
CA ASN A 25 10.85 -8.70 19.12
C ASN A 25 10.53 -7.19 19.08
N GLY A 26 9.60 -6.75 18.23
CA GLY A 26 9.15 -5.37 18.15
C GLY A 26 10.09 -4.40 17.43
N ARG A 27 11.33 -4.79 17.10
CA ARG A 27 12.25 -3.93 16.35
C ARG A 27 11.82 -3.81 14.88
N ALA A 28 11.95 -2.61 14.30
CA ALA A 28 11.75 -2.39 12.87
C ALA A 28 12.60 -3.36 12.03
N ILE A 29 12.04 -3.83 10.90
CA ILE A 29 12.83 -4.60 9.95
C ILE A 29 13.82 -3.68 9.24
N SER A 30 15.02 -4.19 8.96
CA SER A 30 15.96 -3.52 8.06
C SER A 30 15.62 -3.86 6.61
N TYR A 31 16.11 -3.04 5.68
CA TYR A 31 16.01 -3.30 4.24
C TYR A 31 16.58 -4.69 3.89
N ARG A 32 17.79 -5.00 4.38
CA ARG A 32 18.41 -6.32 4.19
C ARG A 32 17.56 -7.47 4.72
N ARG A 33 16.85 -7.27 5.84
CA ARG A 33 15.94 -8.31 6.36
C ARG A 33 14.75 -8.50 5.44
N TYR A 34 14.20 -7.42 4.89
CA TYR A 34 13.09 -7.46 3.95
C TYR A 34 13.48 -8.18 2.66
N ASP A 35 14.62 -7.85 2.05
CA ASP A 35 15.13 -8.54 0.85
C ASP A 35 15.37 -10.03 1.10
N GLY A 36 15.91 -10.35 2.28
CA GLY A 36 16.09 -11.73 2.69
C GLY A 36 14.79 -12.52 2.81
N LEU A 37 13.63 -11.88 3.02
CA LEU A 37 12.34 -12.58 2.98
C LEU A 37 12.04 -13.03 1.56
N TRP A 38 12.19 -12.17 0.56
CA TRP A 38 11.98 -12.54 -0.84
C TRP A 38 12.93 -13.64 -1.31
N LYS A 39 14.19 -13.60 -0.86
CA LYS A 39 15.12 -14.71 -1.13
C LYS A 39 14.57 -16.03 -0.59
N ARG A 40 14.07 -16.05 0.65
CA ARG A 40 13.49 -17.25 1.28
C ARG A 40 12.22 -17.70 0.56
N GLU A 41 11.36 -16.78 0.12
CA GLU A 41 10.18 -17.15 -0.67
C GLU A 41 10.60 -17.88 -1.95
N ARG A 42 11.58 -17.35 -2.70
CA ARG A 42 12.10 -18.02 -3.92
C ARG A 42 12.82 -19.34 -3.63
N GLU A 43 13.39 -19.52 -2.45
CA GLU A 43 13.99 -20.81 -2.04
C GLU A 43 12.93 -21.88 -1.79
N ASN A 44 11.72 -21.51 -1.36
CA ASN A 44 10.67 -22.44 -0.95
C ASN A 44 9.53 -22.58 -1.97
N LEU A 45 9.38 -21.64 -2.91
CA LEU A 45 8.30 -21.59 -3.88
C LEU A 45 8.85 -21.61 -5.31
N PRO A 46 8.74 -22.74 -6.05
CA PRO A 46 9.28 -22.86 -7.41
C PRO A 46 8.80 -21.77 -8.38
N TRP A 47 7.51 -21.45 -8.38
CA TRP A 47 6.93 -20.39 -9.23
C TRP A 47 7.54 -19.01 -8.94
N ALA A 48 7.88 -18.73 -7.67
CA ALA A 48 8.45 -17.44 -7.28
C ALA A 48 9.90 -17.33 -7.73
N ARG A 49 10.62 -18.47 -7.78
CA ARG A 49 11.96 -18.56 -8.35
C ARG A 49 11.92 -18.36 -9.87
N GLU A 50 11.03 -19.05 -10.56
CA GLU A 50 10.85 -18.95 -12.01
C GLU A 50 10.49 -17.53 -12.46
N SER A 51 9.66 -16.84 -11.67
CA SER A 51 9.22 -15.46 -11.94
C SER A 51 10.16 -14.40 -11.36
N GLU A 52 11.30 -14.80 -10.78
CA GLU A 52 12.28 -13.91 -10.13
C GLU A 52 11.67 -12.87 -9.18
N VAL A 53 10.71 -13.28 -8.35
CA VAL A 53 9.93 -12.35 -7.51
C VAL A 53 10.83 -11.55 -6.56
N THR A 54 10.82 -10.24 -6.69
CA THR A 54 11.50 -9.25 -5.82
C THR A 54 10.53 -8.17 -5.34
N THR A 55 10.97 -7.38 -4.34
CA THR A 55 10.29 -6.14 -3.96
C THR A 55 9.97 -5.26 -5.16
N TYR A 56 10.96 -5.07 -6.04
CA TYR A 56 10.83 -4.23 -7.21
C TYR A 56 9.78 -4.78 -8.18
N SER A 57 9.83 -6.07 -8.50
CA SER A 57 8.86 -6.70 -9.41
C SER A 57 7.42 -6.55 -8.91
N ILE A 58 7.19 -6.68 -7.59
CA ILE A 58 5.85 -6.54 -7.01
C ILE A 58 5.37 -5.09 -7.12
N THR A 59 6.24 -4.12 -6.83
CA THR A 59 5.92 -2.70 -7.00
C THR A 59 5.54 -2.38 -8.44
N GLU A 60 6.29 -2.90 -9.41
CA GLU A 60 5.99 -2.68 -10.83
C GLU A 60 4.68 -3.34 -11.26
N THR A 61 4.38 -4.54 -10.76
CA THR A 61 3.07 -5.18 -10.99
C THR A 61 1.92 -4.34 -10.42
N VAL A 62 2.04 -3.87 -9.18
CA VAL A 62 1.01 -3.01 -8.56
C VAL A 62 0.87 -1.70 -9.34
N ARG A 63 1.99 -1.08 -9.74
CA ARG A 63 2.01 0.14 -10.56
C ARG A 63 1.23 -0.06 -11.86
N ALA A 64 1.50 -1.15 -12.58
CA ALA A 64 0.82 -1.47 -13.83
C ALA A 64 -0.70 -1.64 -13.63
N HIS A 65 -1.12 -2.36 -12.57
CA HIS A 65 -2.54 -2.52 -12.26
C HIS A 65 -3.22 -1.19 -11.91
N VAL A 66 -2.59 -0.35 -11.08
CA VAL A 66 -3.14 0.97 -10.73
C VAL A 66 -3.24 1.85 -11.98
N ARG A 67 -2.20 1.87 -12.83
CA ARG A 67 -2.23 2.62 -14.10
C ARG A 67 -3.35 2.16 -15.02
N GLN A 68 -3.56 0.84 -15.14
CA GLN A 68 -4.62 0.28 -15.99
C GLN A 68 -6.03 0.67 -15.51
N LEU A 69 -6.24 0.72 -14.19
CA LEU A 69 -7.57 0.93 -13.61
C LEU A 69 -7.88 2.41 -13.32
N PHE A 70 -6.88 3.22 -12.97
CA PHE A 70 -7.05 4.60 -12.47
C PHE A 70 -6.24 5.64 -13.25
N GLY A 71 -5.47 5.23 -14.25
CA GLY A 71 -4.66 6.12 -15.08
C GLY A 71 -3.30 6.49 -14.48
N GLU A 72 -2.47 7.13 -15.31
CA GLU A 72 -1.07 7.43 -14.98
C GLU A 72 -0.93 8.45 -13.85
N THR A 73 -1.80 9.46 -13.79
CA THR A 73 -1.74 10.50 -12.74
C THR A 73 -1.96 9.91 -11.35
N VAL A 74 -2.97 9.05 -11.19
CA VAL A 74 -3.25 8.37 -9.91
C VAL A 74 -2.11 7.44 -9.54
N GLU A 75 -1.58 6.68 -10.51
CA GLU A 75 -0.46 5.78 -10.30
C GLU A 75 0.81 6.51 -9.81
N ARG A 76 1.16 7.64 -10.44
CA ARG A 76 2.31 8.47 -10.02
C ARG A 76 2.16 8.99 -8.60
N VAL A 77 0.97 9.44 -8.21
CA VAL A 77 0.71 9.85 -6.82
C VAL A 77 0.74 8.66 -5.87
N TYR A 78 0.15 7.53 -6.26
CA TYR A 78 0.07 6.30 -5.47
C TYR A 78 1.45 5.78 -5.03
N VAL A 79 2.44 5.82 -5.93
CA VAL A 79 3.83 5.41 -5.66
C VAL A 79 4.70 6.53 -5.07
N GLY A 80 4.14 7.71 -4.81
CA GLY A 80 4.87 8.85 -4.25
C GLY A 80 5.78 9.59 -5.24
N GLN A 81 5.56 9.42 -6.55
CA GLN A 81 6.29 10.13 -7.61
C GLN A 81 5.48 11.31 -8.15
N HIS A 82 5.30 12.33 -7.33
CA HIS A 82 4.59 13.56 -7.68
C HIS A 82 5.39 14.79 -7.27
N HIS A 83 5.11 15.92 -7.91
CA HIS A 83 5.63 17.23 -7.50
C HIS A 83 4.74 17.83 -6.39
N ASP A 84 5.27 18.78 -5.61
CA ASP A 84 4.62 19.39 -4.43
C ASP A 84 3.41 20.28 -4.74
N ASP A 85 2.58 19.92 -5.73
CA ASP A 85 1.29 20.56 -5.97
C ASP A 85 0.24 19.99 -5.00
N THR A 86 0.20 20.59 -3.80
CA THR A 86 -0.73 20.23 -2.72
C THR A 86 -2.20 20.28 -3.15
N ALA A 87 -2.56 21.12 -4.13
CA ALA A 87 -3.92 21.17 -4.65
C ALA A 87 -4.24 19.89 -5.44
N VAL A 88 -3.37 19.48 -6.36
CA VAL A 88 -3.53 18.23 -7.13
C VAL A 88 -3.60 17.01 -6.21
N LEU A 89 -2.73 16.94 -5.18
CA LEU A 89 -2.73 15.83 -4.22
C LEU A 89 -4.01 15.74 -3.40
N THR A 90 -4.61 16.88 -3.06
CA THR A 90 -5.88 16.92 -2.32
C THR A 90 -7.03 16.33 -3.15
N HIS A 91 -7.06 16.64 -4.45
CA HIS A 91 -8.10 16.14 -5.36
C HIS A 91 -7.94 14.63 -5.63
N LEU A 92 -6.70 14.16 -5.83
CA LEU A 92 -6.41 12.76 -6.13
C LEU A 92 -6.48 11.82 -4.91
N ARG A 93 -6.61 12.37 -3.70
CA ARG A 93 -6.67 11.59 -2.45
C ARG A 93 -7.77 10.53 -2.48
N GLY A 94 -8.93 10.84 -3.07
CA GLY A 94 -10.03 9.90 -3.21
C GLY A 94 -9.65 8.69 -4.07
N ASP A 95 -9.14 8.97 -5.26
CA ASP A 95 -8.76 7.94 -6.24
C ASP A 95 -7.62 7.06 -5.74
N VAL A 96 -6.65 7.63 -5.00
CA VAL A 96 -5.57 6.86 -4.36
C VAL A 96 -6.11 5.94 -3.27
N ILE A 97 -7.08 6.40 -2.47
CA ILE A 97 -7.74 5.55 -1.47
C ILE A 97 -8.51 4.42 -2.16
N GLU A 98 -9.22 4.71 -3.23
CA GLU A 98 -9.96 3.71 -4.02
C GLU A 98 -9.06 2.69 -4.70
N ALA A 99 -7.94 3.14 -5.28
CA ALA A 99 -6.90 2.28 -5.84
C ALA A 99 -6.33 1.34 -4.78
N LEU A 100 -6.00 1.85 -3.59
CA LEU A 100 -5.50 1.04 -2.50
C LEU A 100 -6.51 -0.01 -2.03
N MET A 101 -7.79 0.35 -1.91
CA MET A 101 -8.85 -0.61 -1.57
C MET A 101 -9.03 -1.66 -2.65
N THR A 102 -8.97 -1.27 -3.92
CA THR A 102 -9.10 -2.19 -5.07
C THR A 102 -7.95 -3.20 -5.12
N ILE A 103 -6.71 -2.74 -4.96
CA ILE A 103 -5.53 -3.61 -4.98
C ILE A 103 -5.48 -4.55 -3.75
N THR A 104 -5.87 -4.07 -2.57
CA THR A 104 -5.77 -4.86 -1.33
C THR A 104 -7.02 -5.69 -1.04
N GLY A 105 -8.17 -5.37 -1.65
CA GLY A 105 -9.47 -5.94 -1.31
C GLY A 105 -9.94 -5.61 0.10
N GLU A 106 -9.26 -4.70 0.82
CA GLU A 106 -9.59 -4.38 2.20
C GLU A 106 -10.06 -2.92 2.32
N PRO A 107 -11.07 -2.62 3.16
CA PRO A 107 -11.53 -1.26 3.36
C PRO A 107 -10.44 -0.38 3.96
N HIS A 108 -10.38 0.86 3.48
CA HIS A 108 -9.46 1.88 3.98
C HIS A 108 -10.12 2.70 5.10
N PRO A 109 -9.45 2.96 6.24
CA PRO A 109 -10.04 3.70 7.36
C PRO A 109 -10.49 5.13 7.01
N LEU A 110 -9.85 5.75 6.02
CA LEU A 110 -10.19 7.09 5.54
C LEU A 110 -11.13 7.08 4.33
N ALA A 111 -11.54 5.90 3.85
CA ALA A 111 -12.65 5.81 2.92
C ALA A 111 -13.92 6.17 3.70
N ARG A 112 -14.27 7.45 3.77
CA ARG A 112 -15.52 7.88 4.40
C ARG A 112 -16.68 7.30 3.58
N THR A 113 -17.52 6.51 4.27
CA THR A 113 -18.95 6.32 3.98
C THR A 113 -19.49 7.55 3.27
N LYS A 114 -20.09 7.33 2.09
CA LYS A 114 -20.67 8.34 1.20
C LYS A 114 -20.88 9.68 1.91
N ARG A 115 -20.24 10.73 1.41
CA ARG A 115 -20.70 12.11 1.62
C ARG A 115 -22.21 12.07 1.34
N SER A 116 -23.06 12.19 2.37
CA SER A 116 -24.48 12.43 2.16
C SER A 116 -24.53 13.67 1.29
N GLN A 117 -24.89 13.47 0.02
CA GLN A 117 -25.29 14.55 -0.86
C GLN A 117 -26.57 15.10 -0.22
N VAL A 118 -26.42 16.00 0.75
CA VAL A 118 -27.50 16.90 1.11
C VAL A 118 -27.61 17.80 -0.11
N SER A 119 -28.52 17.45 -1.02
CA SER A 119 -29.02 18.39 -2.01
C SER A 119 -29.40 19.66 -1.27
N PRO A 120 -28.87 20.84 -1.63
CA PRO A 120 -29.53 22.07 -1.22
C PRO A 120 -30.88 22.05 -1.94
N GLY A 121 -31.93 21.79 -1.16
CA GLY A 121 -33.29 21.91 -1.64
C GLY A 121 -33.61 23.37 -1.94
N ARG A 122 -34.19 23.58 -3.13
CA ARG A 122 -35.00 24.71 -3.59
C ARG A 122 -34.36 26.10 -3.61
#